data_AF-G9KI79-F1
#
_entry.id   AF-G9KI79-F1
#
_cell.length_a   1.000
_cell.length_b   1.000
_cell.length_c   1.000
_cell.angle_alpha   90.00
_cell.angle_beta   90.00
_cell.angle_gamma   90.00
#
_symmetry.space_group_name_H-M   'P 1'
#
loop_
_entity.id
_entity.type
_entity.pdbx_description
1 polymer ?
#
loop_
_entity_poly.entity_id
_entity_poly.type
_entity_poly.pdbx_seq_one_letter_code
_entity_poly.pdbx_strand_id
1 'polypeptide(L)'
;AGAAGPGTGPGAAGGDGDDSLYPIAVLIDELRNEDVQLRLNSIKKLSTIALALGVERTRTELLPFLTDTIYDEDEVLLALAEQLGNFTGLVGGPDFAHCLLPPLESLATVEETVVRDKAVESLRQISQEHTSVALEAHFVPLVKRLASGDWFTSRTSACGLFSVCYPRASSAVKAEIRQHFRSLCSDDTPMVRRA
;
A
#
# COMPACT_ATOMS: atom_id res chain seq x y z
N ALA A 1 -13.12 -71.56 15.86
CA ALA A 1 -14.24 -71.01 15.06
C ALA A 1 -14.59 -69.65 15.65
N GLY A 2 -14.58 -68.51 14.96
CA GLY A 2 -14.76 -68.24 13.51
C GLY A 2 -16.24 -68.28 13.15
N ALA A 3 -16.89 -67.30 12.50
CA ALA A 3 -16.52 -65.94 12.04
C ALA A 3 -17.83 -65.07 12.02
N ALA A 4 -17.96 -63.83 11.52
CA ALA A 4 -17.14 -62.91 10.73
C ALA A 4 -17.56 -61.42 10.97
N GLY A 5 -17.10 -60.48 10.13
CA GLY A 5 -17.66 -59.10 10.01
C GLY A 5 -18.72 -58.99 8.88
N PRO A 6 -18.98 -57.81 8.26
CA PRO A 6 -18.28 -56.51 8.36
C PRO A 6 -19.22 -55.29 8.57
N GLY A 7 -18.66 -54.07 8.59
CA GLY A 7 -19.44 -52.82 8.71
C GLY A 7 -18.62 -51.53 8.65
N THR A 8 -17.88 -51.29 7.56
CA THR A 8 -17.11 -50.06 7.35
C THR A 8 -17.99 -48.90 6.87
N GLY A 9 -18.08 -47.82 7.65
CA GLY A 9 -18.64 -46.53 7.22
C GLY A 9 -17.54 -45.55 6.78
N PRO A 10 -17.74 -44.75 5.72
CA PRO A 10 -16.76 -43.77 5.26
C PRO A 10 -16.81 -42.49 6.10
N GLY A 11 -15.65 -42.02 6.56
CA GLY A 11 -15.47 -40.77 7.30
C GLY A 11 -14.37 -39.91 6.68
N ALA A 12 -14.52 -39.55 5.41
CA ALA A 12 -13.67 -38.58 4.74
C ALA A 12 -14.29 -37.18 4.84
N ALA A 13 -13.58 -36.23 5.46
CA ALA A 13 -13.64 -34.77 5.30
C ALA A 13 -12.99 -34.12 6.54
N GLY A 14 -11.81 -33.53 6.34
CA GLY A 14 -11.02 -32.88 7.39
C GLY A 14 -9.73 -32.29 6.84
N GLY A 15 -9.79 -31.78 5.60
CA GLY A 15 -8.65 -31.33 4.81
C GLY A 15 -8.85 -29.96 4.14
N ASP A 16 -9.89 -29.21 4.53
CA ASP A 16 -10.18 -27.87 4.00
C ASP A 16 -9.34 -26.78 4.69
N GLY A 17 -8.03 -27.01 4.81
CA GLY A 17 -7.09 -26.12 5.50
C GLY A 17 -5.85 -25.72 4.69
N ASP A 18 -5.41 -26.54 3.74
CA ASP A 18 -4.05 -26.44 3.16
C ASP A 18 -4.06 -26.10 1.64
N ASP A 19 -4.99 -26.69 0.87
CA ASP A 19 -5.08 -26.49 -0.60
C ASP A 19 -5.36 -25.05 -1.05
N SER A 20 -5.93 -24.19 -0.18
CA SER A 20 -6.14 -22.77 -0.51
C SER A 20 -4.90 -21.88 -0.32
N LEU A 21 -3.88 -22.37 0.39
CA LEU A 21 -2.64 -21.63 0.66
C LEU A 21 -1.61 -21.83 -0.45
N TYR A 22 -1.58 -23.01 -1.06
CA TYR A 22 -0.59 -23.38 -2.07
C TYR A 22 -0.52 -22.43 -3.29
N PRO A 23 -1.64 -21.97 -3.88
CA PRO A 23 -1.60 -21.01 -5.00
C PRO A 23 -1.01 -19.65 -4.61
N ILE A 24 -1.22 -19.24 -3.35
CA ILE A 24 -0.81 -17.93 -2.82
C ILE A 24 0.65 -17.92 -2.43
N ALA A 25 1.14 -19.00 -1.80
CA ALA A 25 2.57 -19.16 -1.50
C ALA A 25 3.40 -19.01 -2.78
N VAL A 26 3.00 -19.68 -3.86
CA VAL A 26 3.67 -19.56 -5.18
C VAL A 26 3.64 -18.12 -5.72
N LEU A 27 2.49 -17.42 -5.65
CA LEU A 27 2.38 -16.03 -6.13
C LEU A 27 3.20 -15.03 -5.27
N ILE A 28 3.38 -15.31 -3.99
CA ILE A 28 4.22 -14.53 -3.07
C ILE A 28 5.71 -14.86 -3.27
N ASP A 29 6.05 -16.12 -3.55
CA ASP A 29 7.41 -16.54 -3.90
C ASP A 29 7.83 -16.02 -5.30
N GLU A 30 6.90 -15.87 -6.25
CA GLU A 30 7.12 -15.17 -7.52
C GLU A 30 7.50 -13.69 -7.31
N LEU A 31 6.95 -13.03 -6.28
CA LEU A 31 7.36 -11.68 -5.86
C LEU A 31 8.72 -11.64 -5.16
N ARG A 32 9.26 -12.79 -4.72
CA ARG A 32 10.62 -12.95 -4.16
C ARG A 32 11.63 -13.53 -5.15
N ASN A 33 11.25 -13.73 -6.41
CA ASN A 33 12.14 -14.32 -7.41
C ASN A 33 13.39 -13.46 -7.62
N GLU A 34 14.56 -14.07 -7.84
CA GLU A 34 15.81 -13.33 -8.10
C GLU A 34 15.75 -12.52 -9.41
N ASP A 35 14.98 -12.97 -10.41
CA ASP A 35 14.79 -12.29 -11.69
C ASP A 35 13.84 -11.08 -11.56
N VAL A 36 14.39 -9.89 -11.79
CA VAL A 36 13.69 -8.59 -11.80
C VAL A 36 12.49 -8.60 -12.73
N GLN A 37 12.59 -9.24 -13.90
CA GLN A 37 11.51 -9.28 -14.88
C GLN A 37 10.37 -10.19 -14.42
N LEU A 38 10.66 -11.26 -13.67
CA LEU A 38 9.62 -12.09 -13.05
C LEU A 38 8.92 -11.33 -11.91
N ARG A 39 9.65 -10.63 -11.05
CA ARG A 39 9.05 -9.76 -10.01
C ARG A 39 8.17 -8.67 -10.64
N LEU A 40 8.67 -7.96 -11.65
CA LEU A 40 7.92 -6.93 -12.39
C LEU A 40 6.64 -7.46 -13.04
N ASN A 41 6.69 -8.66 -13.64
CA ASN A 41 5.51 -9.31 -14.21
C ASN A 41 4.50 -9.76 -13.15
N SER A 42 4.95 -10.09 -11.94
CA SER A 42 4.11 -10.45 -10.79
C SER A 42 3.44 -9.22 -10.20
N ILE A 43 4.15 -8.10 -10.07
CA ILE A 43 3.58 -6.79 -9.71
C ILE A 43 2.52 -6.35 -10.72
N LYS A 44 2.75 -6.52 -12.04
CA LYS A 44 1.72 -6.24 -13.07
C LYS A 44 0.47 -7.12 -12.95
N LYS A 45 0.53 -8.23 -12.21
CA LYS A 45 -0.60 -9.13 -11.90
C LYS A 45 -1.13 -8.97 -10.47
N LEU A 46 -0.60 -8.04 -9.66
CA LEU A 46 -0.92 -7.90 -8.24
C LEU A 46 -2.44 -7.79 -7.99
N SER A 47 -3.16 -7.12 -8.89
CA SER A 47 -4.63 -7.04 -8.85
C SER A 47 -5.31 -8.42 -8.90
N THR A 48 -4.81 -9.35 -9.72
CA THR A 48 -5.30 -10.74 -9.81
C THR A 48 -4.97 -11.52 -8.53
N ILE A 49 -3.79 -11.30 -7.95
CA ILE A 49 -3.36 -11.93 -6.70
C ILE A 49 -4.30 -11.50 -5.55
N ALA A 50 -4.58 -10.20 -5.43
CA ALA A 50 -5.50 -9.66 -4.43
C ALA A 50 -6.95 -10.14 -4.61
N LEU A 51 -7.42 -10.30 -5.85
CA LEU A 51 -8.74 -10.90 -6.14
C LEU A 51 -8.82 -12.37 -5.68
N ALA A 52 -7.75 -13.15 -5.87
CA ALA A 52 -7.69 -14.55 -5.43
C ALA A 52 -7.56 -14.69 -3.89
N LEU A 53 -6.83 -13.78 -3.24
CA LEU A 53 -6.70 -13.68 -1.78
C LEU A 53 -8.00 -13.27 -1.09
N GLY A 54 -8.80 -12.42 -1.73
CA GLY A 54 -9.89 -11.70 -1.11
C GLY A 54 -9.42 -10.51 -0.24
N VAL A 55 -10.37 -9.65 0.12
CA VAL A 55 -10.08 -8.34 0.72
C VAL A 55 -9.44 -8.41 2.11
N GLU A 56 -9.70 -9.47 2.87
CA GLU A 56 -9.17 -9.63 4.22
C GLU A 56 -7.68 -9.98 4.19
N ARG A 57 -7.33 -11.08 3.51
CA ARG A 57 -5.94 -11.55 3.36
C ARG A 57 -5.09 -10.56 2.57
N THR A 58 -5.68 -9.83 1.62
CA THR A 58 -4.99 -8.70 0.96
C THR A 58 -4.49 -7.68 1.98
N ARG A 59 -5.29 -7.32 2.98
CA ARG A 59 -4.88 -6.36 4.03
C ARG A 59 -3.94 -6.95 5.08
N THR A 60 -4.12 -8.22 5.47
CA THR A 60 -3.39 -8.82 6.59
C THR A 60 -2.11 -9.55 6.20
N GLU A 61 -1.95 -9.93 4.93
CA GLU A 61 -0.80 -10.69 4.43
C GLU A 61 -0.10 -9.95 3.29
N LEU A 62 -0.83 -9.59 2.22
CA LEU A 62 -0.21 -9.03 1.02
C LEU A 62 0.33 -7.60 1.23
N LEU A 63 -0.45 -6.69 1.84
CA LEU A 63 0.02 -5.32 2.08
C LEU A 63 1.23 -5.24 3.04
N PRO A 64 1.28 -5.97 4.17
CA PRO A 64 2.49 -6.07 4.99
C PRO A 64 3.69 -6.58 4.20
N PHE A 65 3.52 -7.68 3.45
CA PHE A 65 4.58 -8.22 2.59
C PHE A 65 5.12 -7.16 1.61
N LEU A 66 4.25 -6.45 0.89
CA LEU A 66 4.63 -5.41 -0.06
C LEU A 66 5.30 -4.19 0.61
N THR A 67 4.97 -3.93 1.88
CA THR A 67 5.59 -2.87 2.68
C THR A 67 6.99 -3.27 3.14
N ASP A 68 7.24 -4.56 3.38
CA ASP A 68 8.57 -5.08 3.73
C ASP A 68 9.49 -5.23 2.50
N THR A 69 8.93 -5.41 1.29
CA THR A 69 9.69 -5.57 0.04
C THR A 69 9.90 -4.27 -0.76
N ILE A 70 9.77 -3.11 -0.13
CA ILE A 70 9.97 -1.76 -0.75
C ILE A 70 11.43 -1.44 -1.17
N TYR A 71 12.35 -2.40 -1.05
CA TYR A 71 13.78 -2.26 -1.35
C TYR A 71 14.15 -3.07 -2.61
N ASP A 72 13.42 -2.83 -3.70
CA ASP A 72 13.56 -3.50 -5.00
C ASP A 72 14.05 -2.50 -6.07
N GLU A 73 14.24 -2.97 -7.31
CA GLU A 73 14.64 -2.17 -8.47
C GLU A 73 13.57 -1.11 -8.84
N ASP A 74 14.02 0.05 -9.33
CA ASP A 74 13.14 1.22 -9.56
C ASP A 74 11.94 0.92 -10.48
N GLU A 75 12.11 0.08 -11.51
CA GLU A 75 11.00 -0.33 -12.39
C GLU A 75 9.92 -1.12 -11.65
N VAL A 76 10.32 -1.94 -10.67
CA VAL A 76 9.41 -2.75 -9.84
C VAL A 76 8.68 -1.86 -8.84
N LEU A 77 9.40 -0.94 -8.19
CA LEU A 77 8.83 0.04 -7.27
C LEU A 77 7.86 1.00 -7.96
N LEU A 78 8.18 1.44 -9.18
CA LEU A 78 7.31 2.28 -10.01
C LEU A 78 5.99 1.57 -10.35
N ALA A 79 6.08 0.31 -10.78
CA ALA A 79 4.90 -0.50 -11.08
C ALA A 79 4.07 -0.80 -9.82
N LEU A 80 4.72 -1.01 -8.66
CA LEU A 80 4.04 -1.22 -7.37
C LEU A 80 3.28 0.04 -6.95
N ALA A 81 3.90 1.22 -7.03
CA ALA A 81 3.25 2.49 -6.74
C ALA A 81 1.98 2.67 -7.60
N GLU A 82 2.07 2.39 -8.91
CA GLU A 82 0.92 2.46 -9.83
C GLU A 82 -0.20 1.47 -9.51
N GLN A 83 0.13 0.22 -9.16
CA GLN A 83 -0.89 -0.76 -8.76
C GLN A 83 -1.63 -0.29 -7.51
N LEU A 84 -0.91 0.12 -6.46
CA LEU A 84 -1.50 0.50 -5.17
C LEU A 84 -2.50 1.66 -5.29
N GLY A 85 -2.30 2.62 -6.21
CA GLY A 85 -3.27 3.69 -6.48
C GLY A 85 -4.68 3.19 -6.87
N ASN A 86 -4.76 1.99 -7.44
CA ASN A 86 -6.00 1.37 -7.93
C ASN A 86 -6.55 0.28 -6.99
N PHE A 87 -5.93 0.06 -5.82
CA PHE A 87 -6.24 -1.08 -4.94
C PHE A 87 -7.44 -0.88 -4.01
N THR A 88 -8.10 0.28 -3.98
CA THR A 88 -9.21 0.57 -3.05
C THR A 88 -10.30 -0.51 -3.08
N GLY A 89 -10.73 -0.97 -4.25
CA GLY A 89 -11.73 -2.05 -4.36
C GLY A 89 -11.22 -3.40 -3.84
N LEU A 90 -9.92 -3.66 -4.00
CA LEU A 90 -9.25 -4.91 -3.64
C LEU A 90 -8.95 -5.03 -2.14
N VAL A 91 -8.89 -3.91 -1.42
CA VAL A 91 -8.80 -3.88 0.05
C VAL A 91 -10.16 -3.83 0.75
N GLY A 92 -11.27 -3.91 0.01
CA GLY A 92 -12.63 -3.87 0.58
C GLY A 92 -13.29 -2.49 0.61
N GLY A 93 -12.82 -1.56 -0.22
CA GLY A 93 -13.46 -0.27 -0.46
C GLY A 93 -12.97 0.90 0.41
N PRO A 94 -13.65 2.06 0.33
CA PRO A 94 -13.29 3.31 1.00
C PRO A 94 -12.95 3.20 2.49
N ASP A 95 -13.67 2.38 3.24
CA ASP A 95 -13.47 2.20 4.70
C ASP A 95 -12.07 1.63 5.02
N PHE A 96 -11.50 0.84 4.10
CA PHE A 96 -10.20 0.20 4.22
C PHE A 96 -9.11 0.83 3.33
N ALA A 97 -9.42 1.91 2.61
CA ALA A 97 -8.45 2.62 1.76
C ALA A 97 -7.21 3.11 2.55
N HIS A 98 -7.37 3.34 3.85
CA HIS A 98 -6.29 3.73 4.75
C HIS A 98 -5.18 2.65 4.89
N CYS A 99 -5.47 1.38 4.61
CA CYS A 99 -4.49 0.29 4.62
C CYS A 99 -3.43 0.41 3.51
N LEU A 100 -3.71 1.17 2.45
CA LEU A 100 -2.78 1.42 1.34
C LEU A 100 -1.76 2.53 1.63
N LEU A 101 -1.98 3.29 2.71
CA LEU A 101 -1.14 4.44 3.05
C LEU A 101 0.29 4.04 3.46
N PRO A 102 0.55 3.01 4.30
CA PRO A 102 1.91 2.64 4.68
C PRO A 102 2.87 2.28 3.52
N PRO A 103 2.53 1.38 2.57
CA PRO A 103 3.44 1.08 1.46
C PRO A 103 3.65 2.28 0.53
N LEU A 104 2.63 3.11 0.31
CA LEU A 104 2.76 4.32 -0.50
C LEU A 104 3.53 5.44 0.22
N GLU A 105 3.44 5.54 1.54
CA GLU A 105 4.28 6.45 2.33
C GLU A 105 5.75 6.07 2.18
N SER A 106 6.08 4.78 2.33
CA SER A 106 7.41 4.25 2.06
C SER A 106 7.90 4.58 0.64
N LEU A 107 7.11 4.26 -0.39
CA LEU A 107 7.44 4.57 -1.79
C LEU A 107 7.58 6.08 -2.06
N ALA A 108 6.88 6.94 -1.32
CA ALA A 108 7.03 8.39 -1.40
C ALA A 108 8.34 8.92 -0.76
N THR A 109 9.15 8.08 -0.11
CA THR A 109 10.42 8.49 0.51
C THR A 109 11.70 8.04 -0.21
N VAL A 110 11.60 7.13 -1.19
CA VAL A 110 12.75 6.53 -1.90
C VAL A 110 13.59 7.57 -2.68
N GLU A 111 14.81 7.20 -3.08
CA GLU A 111 15.72 8.13 -3.77
C GLU A 111 15.33 8.42 -5.23
N GLU A 112 14.74 7.45 -5.94
CA GLU A 112 14.31 7.66 -7.33
C GLU A 112 13.07 8.56 -7.41
N THR A 113 13.16 9.60 -8.25
CA THR A 113 12.16 10.65 -8.35
C THR A 113 10.90 10.18 -9.06
N VAL A 114 11.03 9.38 -10.12
CA VAL A 114 9.87 8.86 -10.88
C VAL A 114 9.00 7.95 -10.00
N VAL A 115 9.61 7.15 -9.11
CA VAL A 115 8.89 6.33 -8.13
C VAL A 115 8.14 7.20 -7.12
N ARG A 116 8.79 8.22 -6.53
CA ARG A 116 8.14 9.15 -5.59
C ARG A 116 6.96 9.89 -6.23
N ASP A 117 7.14 10.40 -7.44
CA ASP A 117 6.10 11.14 -8.16
C ASP A 117 4.87 10.24 -8.41
N LYS A 118 5.09 8.96 -8.74
CA LYS A 118 4.01 7.97 -8.91
C LYS A 118 3.34 7.57 -7.59
N ALA A 119 4.10 7.47 -6.51
CA ALA A 119 3.56 7.24 -5.17
C ALA A 119 2.68 8.42 -4.71
N VAL A 120 3.11 9.67 -4.98
CA VAL A 120 2.33 10.89 -4.73
C VAL A 120 1.07 10.95 -5.61
N GLU A 121 1.12 10.56 -6.88
CA GLU A 121 -0.07 10.43 -7.74
C GLU A 121 -1.08 9.44 -7.12
N SER A 122 -0.61 8.27 -6.71
CA SER A 122 -1.45 7.21 -6.11
C SER A 122 -2.04 7.61 -4.76
N LEU A 123 -1.26 8.29 -3.90
CA LEU A 123 -1.76 8.89 -2.67
C LEU A 123 -2.85 9.95 -2.95
N ARG A 124 -2.69 10.76 -3.99
CA ARG A 124 -3.71 11.75 -4.39
C ARG A 124 -4.99 11.08 -4.88
N GLN A 125 -4.91 9.97 -5.62
CA GLN A 125 -6.07 9.16 -6.01
C GLN A 125 -6.80 8.60 -4.78
N ILE A 126 -6.09 7.88 -3.92
CA ILE A 126 -6.65 7.24 -2.70
C ILE A 126 -7.22 8.28 -1.71
N SER A 127 -6.68 9.51 -1.68
CA SER A 127 -7.23 10.59 -0.85
C SER A 127 -8.67 11.00 -1.22
N GLN A 128 -9.11 10.74 -2.45
CA GLN A 128 -10.50 11.01 -2.86
C GLN A 128 -11.46 9.98 -2.27
N GLU A 129 -11.03 8.72 -2.19
CA GLU A 129 -11.79 7.59 -1.63
C GLU A 129 -12.04 7.72 -0.12
N HIS A 130 -11.10 8.33 0.62
CA HIS A 130 -11.23 8.53 2.06
C HIS A 130 -12.48 9.36 2.38
N THR A 131 -13.21 9.04 3.46
CA THR A 131 -14.19 9.97 4.06
C THR A 131 -13.46 11.15 4.72
N SER A 132 -14.12 12.29 4.98
CA SER A 132 -13.42 13.44 5.60
C SER A 132 -12.90 13.12 7.01
N VAL A 133 -13.56 12.20 7.72
CA VAL A 133 -13.11 11.68 9.03
C VAL A 133 -11.87 10.80 8.86
N ALA A 134 -11.90 9.82 7.94
CA ALA A 134 -10.74 8.97 7.66
C ALA A 134 -9.54 9.75 7.11
N LEU A 135 -9.79 10.79 6.33
CA LEU A 135 -8.79 11.72 5.81
C LEU A 135 -8.05 12.46 6.95
N GLU A 136 -8.78 12.99 7.93
CA GLU A 136 -8.16 13.62 9.12
C GLU A 136 -7.51 12.60 10.06
N ALA A 137 -8.06 11.39 10.17
CA ALA A 137 -7.54 10.34 11.05
C ALA A 137 -6.28 9.62 10.53
N HIS A 138 -6.11 9.48 9.21
CA HIS A 138 -5.04 8.67 8.61
C HIS A 138 -4.19 9.45 7.59
N PHE A 139 -4.82 10.11 6.62
CA PHE A 139 -4.11 10.77 5.52
C PHE A 139 -3.37 12.04 5.98
N VAL A 140 -4.00 12.88 6.80
CA VAL A 140 -3.37 14.09 7.35
C VAL A 140 -2.14 13.76 8.21
N PRO A 141 -2.17 12.77 9.12
CA PRO A 141 -0.97 12.30 9.81
C PRO A 141 0.17 11.85 8.88
N LEU A 142 -0.12 11.16 7.77
CA LEU A 142 0.87 10.81 6.75
C LEU A 142 1.51 12.06 6.14
N VAL A 143 0.69 13.04 5.70
CA VAL A 143 1.21 14.29 5.10
C VAL A 143 2.08 15.06 6.10
N LYS A 144 1.72 15.05 7.39
CA LYS A 144 2.54 15.65 8.46
C LYS A 144 3.88 14.92 8.64
N ARG A 145 3.88 13.58 8.70
CA ARG A 145 5.11 12.77 8.81
C ARG A 145 6.06 13.02 7.64
N LEU A 146 5.54 13.04 6.42
CA LEU A 146 6.34 13.37 5.23
C LEU A 146 6.89 14.80 5.31
N ALA A 147 6.05 15.78 5.67
CA ALA A 147 6.45 17.19 5.78
C ALA A 147 7.49 17.48 6.88
N SER A 148 7.58 16.62 7.90
CA SER A 148 8.57 16.72 8.99
C SER A 148 9.63 15.62 8.95
N GLY A 149 9.76 14.88 7.85
CA GLY A 149 10.75 13.80 7.73
C GLY A 149 12.18 14.34 7.63
N ASP A 150 13.15 13.63 8.20
CA ASP A 150 14.56 14.03 8.21
C ASP A 150 15.15 14.16 6.79
N TRP A 151 14.70 13.28 5.88
CA TRP A 151 15.15 13.25 4.48
C TRP A 151 14.37 14.22 3.60
N PHE A 152 15.09 14.95 2.74
CA PHE A 152 14.48 15.93 1.85
C PHE A 152 13.54 15.30 0.80
N THR A 153 13.75 14.02 0.44
CA THR A 153 12.90 13.24 -0.46
C THR A 153 11.47 13.17 0.06
N SER A 154 11.32 12.78 1.32
CA SER A 154 10.06 12.74 2.08
C SER A 154 9.36 14.10 2.11
N ARG A 155 10.10 15.16 2.46
CA ARG A 155 9.58 16.53 2.52
C ARG A 155 9.16 17.08 1.16
N THR A 156 9.87 16.70 0.09
CA THR A 156 9.54 17.03 -1.30
C THR A 156 8.21 16.39 -1.72
N SER A 157 8.01 15.10 -1.41
CA SER A 157 6.75 14.40 -1.68
C SER A 157 5.55 15.00 -0.94
N ALA A 158 5.76 15.53 0.27
CA ALA A 158 4.70 16.18 1.04
C ALA A 158 4.08 17.39 0.32
N CYS A 159 4.87 18.19 -0.41
CA CYS A 159 4.38 19.35 -1.17
C CYS A 159 3.21 18.99 -2.10
N GLY A 160 3.27 17.82 -2.74
CA GLY A 160 2.24 17.32 -3.65
C GLY A 160 0.91 16.90 -3.00
N LEU A 161 0.84 16.79 -1.67
CA LEU A 161 -0.31 16.16 -0.97
C LEU A 161 -1.24 17.15 -0.25
N PHE A 162 -0.79 18.35 0.10
CA PHE A 162 -1.61 19.31 0.85
C PHE A 162 -2.88 19.74 0.09
N SER A 163 -2.81 19.88 -1.24
CA SER A 163 -3.93 20.38 -2.05
C SER A 163 -5.13 19.44 -2.09
N VAL A 164 -4.94 18.13 -1.94
CA VAL A 164 -6.04 17.15 -1.94
C VAL A 164 -6.72 17.01 -0.58
N CYS A 165 -5.98 17.14 0.53
CA CYS A 165 -6.56 17.02 1.86
C CYS A 165 -7.13 18.35 2.40
N TYR A 166 -6.53 19.49 2.02
CA TYR A 166 -6.90 20.79 2.57
C TYR A 166 -8.39 21.18 2.43
N PRO A 167 -9.09 21.01 1.29
CA PRO A 167 -10.47 21.48 1.16
C PRO A 167 -11.42 20.81 2.16
N ARG A 168 -11.20 19.52 2.42
CA ARG A 168 -12.07 18.63 3.18
C ARG A 168 -11.79 18.61 4.68
N ALA A 169 -10.63 19.10 5.10
CA ALA A 169 -10.22 19.16 6.50
C ALA A 169 -10.97 20.23 7.32
N SER A 170 -11.05 20.00 8.63
CA SER A 170 -11.56 20.91 9.64
C SER A 170 -10.75 22.21 9.74
N SER A 171 -11.33 23.27 10.31
CA SER A 171 -10.67 24.58 10.43
C SER A 171 -9.37 24.55 11.24
N ALA A 172 -9.29 23.65 12.24
CA ALA A 172 -8.08 23.42 13.03
C ALA A 172 -6.98 22.75 12.19
N VAL A 173 -7.29 21.62 11.54
CA VAL A 173 -6.34 20.92 10.67
C VAL A 173 -5.91 21.78 9.47
N LYS A 174 -6.79 22.62 8.93
CA LYS A 174 -6.45 23.63 7.92
C LYS A 174 -5.39 24.62 8.40
N ALA A 175 -5.37 24.99 9.69
CA ALA A 175 -4.34 25.86 10.25
C ALA A 175 -2.99 25.14 10.34
N GLU A 176 -2.99 23.88 10.77
CA GLU A 176 -1.80 23.03 10.83
C GLU A 176 -1.21 22.78 9.44
N ILE A 177 -2.04 22.44 8.45
CA ILE A 177 -1.62 22.28 7.04
C ILE A 177 -0.91 23.53 6.53
N ARG A 178 -1.48 24.73 6.76
CA ARG A 178 -0.83 26.00 6.37
C ARG A 178 0.49 26.23 7.09
N GLN A 179 0.64 25.76 8.33
CA GLN A 179 1.89 25.87 9.07
C GLN A 179 2.96 24.92 8.52
N HIS A 180 2.63 23.65 8.26
CA HIS A 180 3.56 22.70 7.62
C HIS A 180 3.99 23.17 6.23
N PHE A 181 3.04 23.62 5.39
CA PHE A 181 3.35 24.13 4.06
C PHE A 181 4.26 25.36 4.13
N ARG A 182 4.00 26.30 5.06
CA ARG A 182 4.90 27.44 5.30
C ARG A 182 6.32 27.01 5.66
N SER A 183 6.47 26.02 6.55
CA SER A 183 7.78 25.50 6.94
C SER A 183 8.55 24.94 5.74
N LEU A 184 7.87 24.21 4.83
CA LEU A 184 8.47 23.66 3.60
C LEU A 184 8.91 24.77 2.61
N CYS A 185 8.10 25.83 2.45
CA CYS A 185 8.51 26.99 1.65
C CYS A 185 9.79 27.68 2.18
N SER A 186 10.10 27.51 3.48
CA SER A 186 11.30 28.02 4.14
C SER A 186 12.30 26.93 4.53
N ASP A 187 12.19 25.71 3.99
CA ASP A 187 13.10 24.60 4.31
C ASP A 187 14.55 24.97 3.99
N ASP A 188 15.53 24.52 4.77
CA ASP A 188 16.94 24.79 4.48
C ASP A 188 17.39 24.18 3.14
N THR A 189 16.75 23.08 2.71
CA THR A 189 17.09 22.34 1.50
C THR A 189 16.50 23.00 0.25
N PRO A 190 17.32 23.42 -0.75
CA PRO A 190 16.82 24.07 -1.96
C PRO A 190 15.83 23.23 -2.78
N MET A 191 15.98 21.89 -2.77
CA MET A 191 15.08 20.98 -3.50
C MET A 191 13.66 21.00 -2.94
N VAL A 192 13.50 21.12 -1.62
CA VAL A 192 12.19 21.18 -0.94
C VAL A 192 11.51 22.53 -1.23
N ARG A 193 12.25 23.64 -1.15
CA ARG A 193 11.72 24.98 -1.49
C ARG A 193 11.31 25.14 -2.96
N ARG A 194 11.80 24.28 -3.86
CA ARG A 194 11.50 24.28 -5.30
C ARG A 194 10.21 23.53 -5.62
N ALA A 195 9.81 22.58 -4.78
CA ALA A 195 8.69 21.66 -4.99
C ALA A 195 7.36 22.21 -4.47
#